data_AF-A0A0C2YDC4-F1
#
_entry.id   AF-A0A0C2YDC4-F1
#
_cell.length_a   1.000
_cell.length_b   1.000
_cell.length_c   1.000
_cell.angle_alpha   90.00
_cell.angle_beta   90.00
_cell.angle_gamma   90.00
#
_symmetry.space_group_name_H-M   'P 1'
#
loop_
_entity.id
_entity.type
_entity.pdbx_description
1 polymer ?
#
loop_
_entity_poly.entity_id
_entity_poly.type
_entity_poly.pdbx_seq_one_letter_code
_entity_poly.pdbx_strand_id
1 'polypeptide(L)'
;MDGKDKPTSGISAVLVLLFEREGHLRVLLTTRAKGLKVHGGETCLPGGHMEDGDGRNIEVTAHREAHEEVSLPLFLPHIHTLGILEPHPFRHLIVVPVVALLTDNSILRQLKNREKEVEHIFSHPLEAILDPQLAGSICGEYSNAHGKDVKIGERLVEHGSEHWPHESKYQHHKDYVVQALGGMTYRLQRFQTSASPITGTTADILVSVHNSSAIRILIPRTNATSNPPASFLLIRLT
;
A
#
# COMPACT_ATOMS: atom_id res chain seq x y z
N MET A 1 -35.69 -28.53 -3.12
CA MET A 1 -34.29 -28.99 -3.25
C MET A 1 -33.43 -27.74 -3.17
N ASP A 2 -32.64 -27.65 -2.11
CA ASP A 2 -31.83 -26.49 -1.71
C ASP A 2 -30.86 -26.02 -2.80
N GLY A 3 -30.97 -24.76 -3.19
CA GLY A 3 -29.92 -24.01 -3.86
C GLY A 3 -28.83 -23.64 -2.86
N LYS A 4 -28.04 -24.62 -2.40
CA LYS A 4 -26.86 -24.37 -1.59
C LYS A 4 -25.91 -23.45 -2.35
N ASP A 5 -25.58 -22.34 -1.71
CA ASP A 5 -24.54 -21.38 -2.04
C ASP A 5 -23.36 -22.04 -2.75
N LYS A 6 -23.21 -21.75 -4.05
CA LYS A 6 -21.88 -21.75 -4.65
C LYS A 6 -21.14 -20.57 -4.01
N PRO A 7 -19.94 -20.74 -3.43
CA PRO A 7 -19.14 -19.58 -3.08
C PRO A 7 -18.79 -18.88 -4.39
N THR A 8 -19.49 -17.78 -4.70
CA THR A 8 -19.10 -16.90 -5.79
C THR A 8 -17.74 -16.35 -5.39
N SER A 9 -16.69 -16.68 -6.14
CA SER A 9 -15.39 -16.06 -5.90
C SER A 9 -15.55 -14.56 -6.17
N GLY A 10 -15.54 -13.75 -5.11
CA GLY A 10 -15.66 -12.30 -5.22
C GLY A 10 -14.40 -11.72 -5.85
N ILE A 11 -14.57 -10.74 -6.73
CA ILE A 11 -13.47 -9.91 -7.21
C ILE A 11 -13.43 -8.67 -6.33
N SER A 12 -12.24 -8.33 -5.84
CA SER A 12 -11.95 -7.10 -5.14
C SER A 12 -10.89 -6.33 -5.90
N ALA A 13 -10.92 -5.01 -5.80
CA ALA A 13 -9.88 -4.14 -6.36
C ALA A 13 -9.24 -3.33 -5.24
N VAL A 14 -7.93 -3.11 -5.33
CA VAL A 14 -7.18 -2.27 -4.39
C VAL A 14 -6.39 -1.22 -5.14
N LEU A 15 -6.36 0.00 -4.60
CA LEU A 15 -5.62 1.11 -5.16
C LEU A 15 -4.22 1.20 -4.54
N VAL A 16 -3.19 0.98 -5.35
CA VAL A 16 -1.80 1.30 -5.05
C VAL A 16 -1.56 2.75 -5.46
N LEU A 17 -1.92 3.69 -4.58
CA LEU A 17 -1.70 5.12 -4.82
C LEU A 17 -0.27 5.50 -4.45
N LEU A 18 0.52 5.80 -5.47
CA LEU A 18 1.91 6.22 -5.37
C LEU A 18 2.01 7.75 -5.40
N PHE A 19 2.95 8.31 -4.65
CA PHE A 19 3.26 9.73 -4.67
C PHE A 19 4.71 9.98 -4.23
N GLU A 20 5.33 11.03 -4.75
CA GLU A 20 6.68 11.42 -4.32
C GLU A 20 6.56 12.31 -3.08
N ARG A 21 7.37 12.06 -2.03
CA ARG A 21 7.53 12.99 -0.91
C ARG A 21 8.95 12.90 -0.38
N GLU A 22 9.62 14.04 -0.29
CA GLU A 22 10.99 14.19 0.23
C GLU A 22 12.06 13.38 -0.53
N GLY A 23 11.90 13.22 -1.84
CA GLY A 23 12.79 12.47 -2.72
C GLY A 23 12.53 10.96 -2.74
N HIS A 24 11.41 10.51 -2.18
CA HIS A 24 11.06 9.08 -2.06
C HIS A 24 9.68 8.80 -2.63
N LEU A 25 9.56 7.70 -3.37
CA LEU A 25 8.28 7.22 -3.89
C LEU A 25 7.55 6.46 -2.79
N ARG A 26 6.43 6.98 -2.33
CA ARG A 26 5.65 6.43 -1.21
C ARG A 26 4.37 5.80 -1.71
N VAL A 27 3.83 4.87 -0.92
CA VAL A 27 2.50 4.28 -1.12
C VAL A 27 1.56 4.68 0.01
N LEU A 28 0.32 5.04 -0.33
CA LEU A 28 -0.75 5.28 0.62
C LEU A 28 -1.26 3.95 1.19
N LEU A 29 -1.42 3.89 2.52
CA LEU A 29 -1.88 2.72 3.25
C LEU A 29 -2.91 3.10 4.31
N THR A 30 -3.72 2.13 4.69
CA THR A 30 -4.70 2.24 5.77
C THR A 30 -4.46 1.19 6.84
N THR A 31 -4.75 1.50 8.09
CA THR A 31 -4.98 0.49 9.13
C THR A 31 -6.48 0.31 9.26
N ARG A 32 -6.95 -0.92 9.07
CA ARG A 32 -8.37 -1.29 9.18
C ARG A 32 -8.84 -1.12 10.62
N ALA A 33 -10.07 -0.63 10.81
CA ALA A 33 -10.66 -0.48 12.13
C ALA A 33 -10.71 -1.81 12.89
N LYS A 34 -10.27 -1.80 14.16
CA LYS A 34 -10.21 -3.01 15.03
C LYS A 34 -11.57 -3.73 15.19
N GLY A 35 -12.68 -3.01 15.07
CA GLY A 35 -14.03 -3.56 15.21
C GLY A 35 -14.52 -4.40 14.01
N LEU A 36 -13.77 -4.48 12.92
CA LEU A 36 -14.16 -5.26 11.75
C LEU A 36 -14.04 -6.76 12.00
N LYS A 37 -15.04 -7.52 11.55
CA LYS A 37 -15.10 -9.00 11.70
C LYS A 37 -13.91 -9.73 11.06
N VAL A 38 -13.31 -9.12 10.05
CA VAL A 38 -12.27 -9.70 9.21
C VAL A 38 -11.16 -8.66 9.03
N HIS A 39 -9.92 -9.06 9.34
CA HIS A 39 -8.70 -8.27 9.19
C HIS A 39 -8.69 -6.94 9.98
N GLY A 40 -9.38 -6.85 11.12
CA GLY A 40 -9.34 -5.66 11.97
C GLY A 40 -7.94 -5.38 12.52
N GLY A 41 -7.49 -4.12 12.44
CA GLY A 41 -6.15 -3.69 12.86
C GLY A 41 -5.02 -4.00 11.88
N GLU A 42 -5.31 -4.65 10.74
CA GLU A 42 -4.30 -4.96 9.72
C GLU A 42 -4.03 -3.77 8.80
N THR A 43 -2.78 -3.64 8.32
CA THR A 43 -2.43 -2.70 7.26
C THR A 43 -2.90 -3.22 5.91
N CYS A 44 -3.56 -2.35 5.14
CA CYS A 44 -4.09 -2.64 3.82
C CYS A 44 -3.84 -1.50 2.84
N LEU A 45 -3.95 -1.83 1.56
CA LEU A 45 -4.18 -0.84 0.50
C LEU A 45 -5.66 -0.45 0.54
N PRO A 46 -6.04 0.81 0.24
CA PRO A 46 -7.44 1.17 0.06
C PRO A 46 -8.10 0.27 -0.98
N GLY A 47 -9.29 -0.26 -0.71
CA GLY A 47 -9.94 -1.18 -1.63
C GLY A 47 -11.01 -2.07 -1.03
N GLY A 48 -11.76 -2.74 -1.91
CA GLY A 48 -12.93 -3.51 -1.51
C GLY A 48 -13.53 -4.32 -2.65
N HIS A 49 -14.75 -4.80 -2.45
CA HIS A 49 -15.40 -5.70 -3.40
C HIS A 49 -15.95 -4.95 -4.61
N MET A 50 -15.87 -5.57 -5.78
CA MET A 50 -16.53 -5.04 -6.96
C MET A 50 -18.05 -5.14 -6.79
N GLU A 51 -18.73 -4.03 -7.03
CA GLU A 51 -20.19 -3.92 -6.96
C GLU A 51 -20.80 -3.88 -8.37
N ASP A 52 -22.09 -4.21 -8.48
CA ASP A 52 -22.82 -4.17 -9.76
C ASP A 52 -22.78 -2.77 -10.39
N GLY A 53 -22.76 -1.72 -9.56
CA GLY A 53 -22.64 -0.33 -9.99
C GLY A 53 -21.31 0.04 -10.63
N ASP A 54 -20.26 -0.77 -10.46
CA ASP A 54 -18.92 -0.51 -11.00
C ASP A 54 -18.82 -0.84 -12.50
N GLY A 55 -19.88 -1.39 -13.11
CA GLY A 55 -19.89 -1.74 -14.53
C GLY A 55 -18.87 -2.81 -14.92
N ARG A 56 -18.42 -3.61 -13.94
CA ARG A 56 -17.31 -4.57 -14.04
C ARG A 56 -15.96 -3.94 -14.38
N ASN A 57 -15.75 -2.69 -14.00
CA ASN A 57 -14.49 -1.98 -14.21
C ASN A 57 -13.66 -1.94 -12.92
N ILE A 58 -12.52 -2.63 -12.93
CA ILE A 58 -11.60 -2.73 -11.79
C ILE A 58 -11.05 -1.37 -11.36
N GLU A 59 -10.76 -0.47 -12.30
CA GLU A 59 -10.29 0.88 -11.95
C GLU A 59 -11.38 1.65 -11.21
N VAL A 60 -12.63 1.55 -11.67
CA VAL A 60 -13.78 2.19 -11.01
C VAL A 60 -13.95 1.65 -9.59
N THR A 61 -13.89 0.34 -9.40
CA THR A 61 -13.95 -0.28 -8.06
C THR A 61 -12.83 0.25 -7.15
N ALA A 62 -11.57 0.24 -7.60
CA ALA A 62 -10.45 0.67 -6.76
C ALA A 62 -10.55 2.15 -6.36
N HIS A 63 -10.94 3.03 -7.30
CA HIS A 63 -11.11 4.46 -7.02
C HIS A 63 -12.34 4.72 -6.14
N ARG A 64 -13.46 4.02 -6.35
CA ARG A 64 -14.65 4.11 -5.50
C ARG A 64 -14.32 3.74 -4.06
N GLU A 65 -13.68 2.59 -3.86
CA GLU A 65 -13.32 2.12 -2.52
C GLU A 65 -12.33 3.07 -1.83
N ALA A 66 -11.31 3.57 -2.55
CA ALA A 66 -10.43 4.59 -2.01
C ALA A 66 -11.15 5.90 -1.67
N HIS A 67 -12.17 6.29 -2.45
CA HIS A 67 -13.02 7.42 -2.12
C HIS A 67 -13.81 7.18 -0.84
N GLU A 68 -14.43 6.02 -0.69
CA GLU A 68 -15.23 5.68 0.49
C GLU A 68 -14.39 5.57 1.76
N GLU A 69 -13.23 4.92 1.68
CA GLU A 69 -12.39 4.61 2.85
C GLU A 69 -11.57 5.82 3.32
N VAL A 70 -11.00 6.60 2.39
CA VAL A 70 -10.04 7.67 2.69
C VAL A 70 -10.42 9.04 2.11
N SER A 71 -11.61 9.18 1.52
CA SER A 71 -12.07 10.41 0.86
C SER A 71 -11.17 10.86 -0.30
N LEU A 72 -10.48 9.91 -0.96
CA LEU A 72 -9.70 10.23 -2.16
C LEU A 72 -10.63 10.73 -3.27
N PRO A 73 -10.39 11.87 -3.92
CA PRO A 73 -11.28 12.36 -4.97
C PRO A 73 -11.30 11.42 -6.20
N LEU A 74 -12.50 11.08 -6.67
CA LEU A 74 -12.68 10.15 -7.81
C LEU A 74 -12.16 10.67 -9.15
N PHE A 75 -12.26 11.98 -9.38
CA PHE A 75 -11.92 12.60 -10.65
C PHE A 75 -11.09 13.85 -10.40
N LEU A 76 -9.77 13.72 -10.53
CA LEU A 76 -8.87 14.87 -10.53
C LEU A 76 -7.80 14.71 -11.61
N PRO A 77 -7.35 15.81 -12.24
CA PRO A 77 -6.28 15.78 -13.23
C PRO A 77 -4.92 15.37 -12.65
N HIS A 78 -4.83 15.17 -11.33
CA HIS A 78 -3.60 14.85 -10.60
C HIS A 78 -3.50 13.39 -10.18
N ILE A 79 -4.54 12.57 -10.40
CA ILE A 79 -4.51 11.14 -10.13
C ILE A 79 -4.48 10.41 -11.47
N HIS A 80 -3.36 9.76 -11.77
CA HIS A 80 -3.13 9.10 -13.05
C HIS A 80 -3.07 7.59 -12.87
N THR A 81 -4.06 6.84 -13.35
CA THR A 81 -3.94 5.39 -13.40
C THR A 81 -2.81 5.00 -14.35
N LEU A 82 -1.78 4.36 -13.80
CA LEU A 82 -0.65 3.83 -14.56
C LEU A 82 -1.05 2.50 -15.20
N GLY A 83 -1.75 1.63 -14.48
CA GLY A 83 -2.36 0.43 -15.04
C GLY A 83 -2.78 -0.58 -13.97
N ILE A 84 -3.15 -1.77 -14.43
CA ILE A 84 -3.69 -2.85 -13.60
C ILE A 84 -2.66 -3.98 -13.55
N LEU A 85 -2.34 -4.48 -12.37
CA LEU A 85 -1.41 -5.60 -12.19
C LEU A 85 -2.13 -6.95 -12.20
N GLU A 86 -1.34 -8.03 -12.28
CA GLU A 86 -1.83 -9.40 -12.19
C GLU A 86 -2.68 -9.62 -10.92
N PRO A 87 -3.83 -10.31 -11.04
CA PRO A 87 -4.67 -10.61 -9.89
C PRO A 87 -3.98 -11.53 -8.87
N HIS A 88 -4.16 -11.23 -7.58
CA HIS A 88 -3.68 -12.05 -6.47
C HIS A 88 -4.81 -12.87 -5.86
N PRO A 89 -4.76 -14.21 -5.93
CA PRO A 89 -5.71 -15.07 -5.23
C PRO A 89 -5.56 -14.91 -3.72
N PHE A 90 -6.67 -14.69 -3.03
CA PHE A 90 -6.72 -14.60 -1.57
C PHE A 90 -7.92 -15.37 -1.03
N ARG A 91 -7.67 -16.56 -0.45
CA ARG A 91 -8.71 -17.49 0.01
C ARG A 91 -9.72 -17.81 -1.10
N HIS A 92 -10.93 -17.24 -1.04
CA HIS A 92 -12.00 -17.42 -2.02
C HIS A 92 -12.23 -16.14 -2.86
N LEU A 93 -11.35 -15.15 -2.75
CA LEU A 93 -11.43 -13.88 -3.44
C LEU A 93 -10.25 -13.73 -4.41
N ILE A 94 -10.43 -12.87 -5.41
CA ILE A 94 -9.37 -12.42 -6.31
C ILE A 94 -9.19 -10.93 -6.06
N VAL A 95 -7.99 -10.52 -5.64
CA VAL A 95 -7.65 -9.11 -5.41
C VAL A 95 -6.87 -8.57 -6.59
N VAL A 96 -7.39 -7.56 -7.27
CA VAL A 96 -6.79 -6.96 -8.47
C VAL A 96 -6.18 -5.60 -8.13
N PRO A 97 -4.85 -5.41 -8.23
CA PRO A 97 -4.22 -4.14 -7.90
C PRO A 97 -4.30 -3.14 -9.05
N VAL A 98 -4.76 -1.92 -8.77
CA VAL A 98 -4.73 -0.77 -9.68
C VAL A 98 -3.65 0.18 -9.20
N VAL A 99 -2.66 0.48 -10.04
CA VAL A 99 -1.57 1.39 -9.69
C VAL A 99 -1.88 2.78 -10.24
N ALA A 100 -1.84 3.79 -9.37
CA ALA A 100 -2.04 5.18 -9.75
C ALA A 100 -0.93 6.07 -9.18
N LEU A 101 -0.60 7.15 -9.90
CA LEU A 101 0.33 8.18 -9.45
C LEU A 101 -0.43 9.46 -9.11
N LEU A 102 -0.23 9.96 -7.90
CA LEU A 102 -0.68 11.27 -7.46
C LEU A 102 0.43 12.30 -7.69
N THR A 103 0.16 13.34 -8.48
CA THR A 103 1.13 14.39 -8.83
C THR A 103 1.00 15.67 -8.00
N ASP A 104 -0.13 15.86 -7.29
CA ASP A 104 -0.31 16.95 -6.34
C ASP A 104 -0.55 16.42 -4.91
N ASN A 105 0.48 16.52 -4.08
CA ASN A 105 0.44 16.09 -2.67
C ASN A 105 -0.49 16.95 -1.80
N SER A 106 -0.98 18.11 -2.28
CA SER A 106 -1.95 18.92 -1.54
C SER A 106 -3.23 18.15 -1.21
N ILE A 107 -3.57 17.18 -2.05
CA ILE A 107 -4.72 16.28 -1.92
C ILE A 107 -4.59 15.37 -0.68
N LEU A 108 -3.36 14.95 -0.33
CA LEU A 108 -3.12 14.09 0.84
C LEU A 108 -3.58 14.73 2.16
N ARG A 109 -3.55 16.06 2.25
CA ARG A 109 -4.02 16.81 3.44
C ARG A 109 -5.54 16.83 3.59
N GLN A 110 -6.27 16.44 2.55
CA GLN A 110 -7.74 16.45 2.51
C GLN A 110 -8.33 15.07 2.78
N LEU A 111 -7.50 14.03 2.83
CA LEU A 111 -7.94 12.67 3.11
C LEU A 111 -8.60 12.61 4.49
N LYS A 112 -9.69 11.85 4.58
CA LYS A 112 -10.44 11.61 5.81
C LYS A 112 -10.82 10.14 5.85
N ASN A 113 -10.48 9.49 6.95
CA ASN A 113 -10.83 8.11 7.17
C ASN A 113 -12.35 7.98 7.43
N ARG A 114 -12.94 6.93 6.88
CA ARG A 114 -14.25 6.46 7.33
C ARG A 114 -14.05 5.64 8.59
N GLU A 115 -14.23 6.25 9.77
CA GLU A 115 -13.87 5.68 11.08
C GLU A 115 -14.37 4.24 11.35
N LYS A 116 -15.48 3.84 10.74
CA LYS A 116 -16.03 2.47 10.87
C LYS A 116 -15.19 1.41 10.16
N GLU A 117 -14.41 1.80 9.17
CA GLU A 117 -13.65 0.92 8.28
C GLU A 117 -12.14 1.16 8.39
N VAL A 118 -11.72 2.42 8.55
CA VAL A 118 -10.32 2.84 8.61
C VAL A 118 -10.05 3.58 9.92
N GLU A 119 -9.10 3.06 10.69
CA GLU A 119 -8.61 3.68 11.94
C GLU A 119 -7.52 4.71 11.67
N HIS A 120 -6.63 4.42 10.73
CA HIS A 120 -5.47 5.28 10.45
C HIS A 120 -5.13 5.31 8.96
N ILE A 121 -4.77 6.48 8.44
CA ILE A 121 -4.25 6.67 7.08
C ILE A 121 -2.78 7.07 7.23
N PHE A 122 -1.89 6.35 6.56
CA PHE A 122 -0.45 6.60 6.64
C PHE A 122 0.23 6.24 5.31
N SER A 123 1.55 6.35 5.25
CA SER A 123 2.28 6.02 4.04
C SER A 123 3.60 5.34 4.32
N HIS A 124 4.07 4.50 3.42
CA HIS A 124 5.36 3.84 3.54
C HIS A 124 6.22 4.11 2.30
N PRO A 125 7.55 4.31 2.42
CA PRO A 125 8.43 4.35 1.26
C PRO A 125 8.34 3.02 0.50
N LEU A 126 8.03 3.07 -0.80
CA LEU A 126 7.95 1.87 -1.63
C LEU A 126 9.33 1.22 -1.78
N GLU A 127 10.41 2.01 -1.72
CA GLU A 127 11.79 1.52 -1.75
C GLU A 127 12.12 0.66 -0.54
N ALA A 128 11.53 0.97 0.63
CA ALA A 128 11.73 0.23 1.86
C ALA A 128 11.12 -1.19 1.85
N ILE A 129 10.27 -1.51 0.86
CA ILE A 129 9.74 -2.87 0.66
C ILE A 129 10.81 -3.84 0.15
N LEU A 130 11.78 -3.38 -0.66
CA LEU A 130 12.89 -4.22 -1.12
C LEU A 130 14.20 -3.95 -0.40
N ASP A 131 14.40 -2.74 0.12
CA ASP A 131 15.52 -2.41 0.99
C ASP A 131 15.01 -1.91 2.35
N PRO A 132 14.65 -2.82 3.28
CA PRO A 132 14.08 -2.45 4.58
C PRO A 132 14.99 -1.56 5.43
N GLN A 133 16.31 -1.52 5.17
CA GLN A 133 17.20 -0.59 5.87
C GLN A 133 16.85 0.86 5.57
N LEU A 134 16.27 1.15 4.39
CA LEU A 134 15.75 2.47 4.05
C LEU A 134 14.56 2.89 4.94
N ALA A 135 13.82 1.95 5.53
CA ALA A 135 12.79 2.30 6.50
C ALA A 135 13.43 3.05 7.69
N GLY A 136 14.59 2.59 8.18
CA GLY A 136 15.29 3.24 9.28
C GLY A 136 15.82 4.64 8.94
N SER A 137 16.24 4.89 7.70
CA SER A 137 16.80 6.20 7.31
C SER A 137 15.75 7.20 6.81
N ILE A 138 14.67 6.72 6.19
CA ILE A 138 13.58 7.55 5.66
C ILE A 138 12.51 7.78 6.74
N CYS A 139 12.23 6.78 7.57
CA CYS A 139 11.25 6.84 8.64
C CYS A 139 11.88 7.01 10.04
N GLY A 140 13.21 6.97 10.17
CA GLY A 140 13.90 7.07 11.46
C GLY A 140 14.62 8.39 11.73
N GLU A 141 14.52 8.76 13.02
CA GLU A 141 15.22 9.79 13.80
C GLU A 141 14.94 11.29 13.53
N TYR A 142 13.99 11.79 14.35
CA TYR A 142 13.87 13.18 14.78
C TYR A 142 14.93 13.52 15.84
N SER A 143 15.69 14.61 15.63
CA SER A 143 16.33 15.34 16.72
C SER A 143 15.75 16.75 16.80
N ASN A 144 15.07 17.07 17.91
CA ASN A 144 14.62 18.44 18.20
C ASN A 144 15.84 19.30 18.56
N ALA A 145 16.53 19.84 17.56
CA ALA A 145 17.52 20.88 17.76
C ALA A 145 17.02 22.17 17.10
N HIS A 146 16.48 23.06 17.94
CA HIS A 146 16.38 24.50 17.70
C HIS A 146 15.67 24.92 16.40
N GLY A 147 14.35 24.71 16.37
CA GLY A 147 13.38 25.62 15.76
C GLY A 147 13.81 26.32 14.48
N LYS A 148 13.93 25.56 13.38
CA LYS A 148 13.60 25.96 12.01
C LYS A 148 13.73 24.71 11.13
N ASP A 149 12.64 24.41 10.42
CA ASP A 149 12.43 23.25 9.53
C ASP A 149 12.22 21.90 10.22
N VAL A 150 10.95 21.63 10.55
CA VAL A 150 10.47 20.32 11.01
C VAL A 150 10.44 19.36 9.79
N LYS A 151 11.39 18.43 9.69
CA LYS A 151 11.24 17.24 8.83
C LYS A 151 10.21 16.30 9.46
N ILE A 152 9.15 15.95 8.74
CA ILE A 152 8.09 15.06 9.24
C ILE A 152 8.39 13.61 8.84
N GLY A 153 9.36 13.00 9.50
CA GLY A 153 9.61 11.56 9.38
C GLY A 153 8.59 10.76 10.21
N GLU A 154 7.86 9.81 9.62
CA GLU A 154 6.92 8.99 10.38
C GLU A 154 7.69 7.97 11.25
N ARG A 155 7.70 8.14 12.58
CA ARG A 155 8.43 7.24 13.50
C ARG A 155 7.91 5.80 13.39
N LEU A 156 8.79 4.86 13.07
CA LEU A 156 8.47 3.43 13.05
C LEU A 156 8.04 2.93 14.44
N VAL A 157 7.14 1.94 14.48
CA VAL A 157 6.71 1.31 15.73
C VAL A 157 7.88 0.67 16.46
N GLU A 158 7.86 0.74 17.79
CA GLU A 158 8.97 0.28 18.62
C GLU A 158 9.13 -1.25 18.58
N HIS A 159 10.37 -1.70 18.72
CA HIS A 159 10.69 -3.11 18.83
C HIS A 159 10.09 -3.73 20.09
N GLY A 160 9.52 -4.92 19.96
CA GLY A 160 8.85 -5.62 21.07
C GLY A 160 7.45 -5.09 21.39
N SER A 161 6.94 -4.12 20.62
CA SER A 161 5.56 -3.64 20.73
C SER A 161 4.56 -4.66 20.17
N GLU A 162 3.26 -4.44 20.43
CA GLU A 162 2.15 -5.23 19.86
C GLU A 162 2.24 -5.29 18.31
N HIS A 163 2.60 -4.18 17.67
CA HIS A 163 2.67 -4.08 16.21
C HIS A 163 4.02 -4.56 15.63
N TRP A 164 5.06 -4.74 16.45
CA TRP A 164 6.33 -5.32 16.01
C TRP A 164 7.01 -6.15 17.11
N PRO A 165 6.49 -7.36 17.40
CA PRO A 165 7.02 -8.22 18.46
C PRO A 165 8.34 -8.91 18.09
N HIS A 166 8.88 -8.63 16.90
CA HIS A 166 10.05 -9.31 16.36
C HIS A 166 11.36 -8.62 16.77
N GLU A 167 12.38 -9.43 17.07
CA GLU A 167 13.74 -8.94 17.31
C GLU A 167 14.38 -8.34 16.04
N SER A 168 13.98 -8.83 14.86
CA SER A 168 14.51 -8.34 13.59
C SER A 168 14.07 -6.90 13.31
N LYS A 169 15.00 -6.11 12.75
CA LYS A 169 14.74 -4.74 12.33
C LYS A 169 14.12 -4.66 10.94
N TYR A 170 13.09 -3.84 10.80
CA TYR A 170 12.44 -3.41 9.55
C TYR A 170 11.71 -4.50 8.75
N GLN A 171 12.19 -5.73 8.77
CA GLN A 171 11.61 -6.85 8.07
C GLN A 171 11.63 -8.11 8.95
N HIS A 172 10.61 -8.94 8.77
CA HIS A 172 10.54 -10.29 9.28
C HIS A 172 9.86 -11.17 8.23
N HIS A 173 10.10 -12.47 8.24
CA HIS A 173 9.38 -13.39 7.38
C HIS A 173 9.14 -14.73 8.06
N LYS A 174 8.09 -15.43 7.62
CA LYS A 174 7.80 -16.78 8.06
C LYS A 174 7.42 -17.65 6.87
N ASP A 175 8.08 -18.79 6.76
CA ASP A 175 7.84 -19.74 5.68
C ASP A 175 6.76 -20.76 6.09
N TYR A 176 5.84 -21.03 5.17
CA TYR A 176 4.73 -21.96 5.32
C TYR A 176 4.77 -22.98 4.19
N VAL A 177 4.68 -24.26 4.52
CA VAL A 177 4.54 -25.32 3.51
C VAL A 177 3.07 -25.49 3.18
N VAL A 178 2.69 -25.18 1.95
CA VAL A 178 1.32 -25.29 1.44
C VAL A 178 1.13 -26.66 0.81
N GLN A 179 0.70 -27.62 1.63
CA GLN A 179 0.50 -29.02 1.20
C GLN A 179 -0.49 -29.14 0.04
N ALA A 180 -1.54 -28.32 0.04
CA ALA A 180 -2.53 -28.29 -1.05
C ALA A 180 -1.94 -27.88 -2.41
N LEU A 181 -0.76 -27.24 -2.43
CA LEU A 181 -0.03 -26.86 -3.63
C LEU A 181 1.22 -27.74 -3.82
N GLY A 182 1.12 -29.04 -3.52
CA GLY A 182 2.20 -30.00 -3.74
C GLY A 182 3.43 -29.77 -2.86
N GLY A 183 3.25 -29.19 -1.66
CA GLY A 183 4.36 -28.92 -0.73
C GLY A 183 5.17 -27.67 -1.07
N MET A 184 4.64 -26.78 -1.93
CA MET A 184 5.26 -25.48 -2.19
C MET A 184 5.47 -24.68 -0.90
N THR A 185 6.59 -23.97 -0.80
CA THR A 185 6.86 -23.05 0.32
C THR A 185 6.38 -21.65 -0.03
N TYR A 186 5.48 -21.10 0.79
CA TYR A 186 5.03 -19.71 0.75
C TYR A 186 5.73 -18.93 1.85
N ARG A 187 6.44 -17.86 1.48
CA ARG A 187 7.11 -16.95 2.43
C ARG A 187 6.21 -15.76 2.72
N LEU A 188 5.68 -15.71 3.94
CA LEU A 188 4.93 -14.57 4.43
C LEU A 188 5.88 -13.45 4.85
N GLN A 189 5.95 -12.39 4.06
CA GLN A 189 6.74 -11.19 4.35
C GLN A 189 6.04 -10.28 5.36
N ARG A 190 6.81 -9.62 6.22
CA ARG A 190 6.37 -8.57 7.13
C ARG A 190 7.33 -7.39 7.07
N PHE A 191 6.82 -6.18 6.94
CA PHE A 191 7.59 -4.94 6.96
C PHE A 191 7.11 -4.02 8.07
N GLN A 192 8.07 -3.45 8.82
CA GLN A 192 7.82 -2.55 9.93
C GLN A 192 7.41 -1.19 9.39
N THR A 193 6.39 -0.59 9.99
CA THR A 193 5.88 0.72 9.56
C THR A 193 5.72 1.66 10.75
N SER A 194 5.20 2.86 10.52
CA SER A 194 4.75 3.81 11.53
C SER A 194 3.42 3.44 12.20
N ALA A 195 2.72 2.41 11.69
CA ALA A 195 1.43 1.95 12.16
C ALA A 195 1.47 0.41 12.37
N SER A 196 0.52 -0.34 11.81
CA SER A 196 0.58 -1.81 11.83
C SER A 196 1.51 -2.36 10.73
N PRO A 197 2.07 -3.57 10.88
CA PRO A 197 3.02 -4.10 9.91
C PRO A 197 2.34 -4.44 8.58
N ILE A 198 3.01 -4.13 7.47
CA ILE A 198 2.61 -4.60 6.13
C ILE A 198 2.89 -6.09 6.05
N THR A 199 1.91 -6.90 5.69
CA THR A 199 2.03 -8.37 5.62
C THR A 199 1.10 -8.97 4.57
N GLY A 200 1.29 -10.25 4.23
CA GLY A 200 0.33 -11.04 3.44
C GLY A 200 0.15 -10.48 2.03
N THR A 201 -1.09 -10.52 1.53
CA THR A 201 -1.43 -10.05 0.17
C THR A 201 -0.96 -8.62 -0.09
N THR A 202 -1.05 -7.73 0.90
CA THR A 202 -0.55 -6.34 0.75
C THR A 202 0.96 -6.31 0.56
N ALA A 203 1.72 -7.10 1.32
CA ALA A 203 3.17 -7.22 1.13
C ALA A 203 3.50 -7.78 -0.27
N ASP A 204 2.80 -8.83 -0.69
CA ASP A 204 3.02 -9.48 -1.99
C ASP A 204 2.73 -8.52 -3.16
N ILE A 205 1.65 -7.74 -3.07
CA ILE A 205 1.33 -6.68 -4.03
C ILE A 205 2.46 -5.65 -4.10
N LEU A 206 2.93 -5.13 -2.97
CA LEU A 206 3.93 -4.07 -2.96
C LEU A 206 5.29 -4.55 -3.49
N VAL A 207 5.67 -5.80 -3.22
CA VAL A 207 6.84 -6.43 -3.83
C VAL A 207 6.69 -6.53 -5.35
N SER A 208 5.51 -6.91 -5.85
CA SER A 208 5.21 -6.96 -7.28
C SER A 208 5.26 -5.56 -7.93
N VAL A 209 4.63 -4.56 -7.31
CA VAL A 209 4.64 -3.15 -7.75
C VAL A 209 6.07 -2.63 -7.85
N HIS A 210 6.89 -2.82 -6.81
CA HIS A 210 8.27 -2.36 -6.82
C HIS A 210 9.10 -3.04 -7.92
N ASN A 211 8.87 -4.33 -8.16
CA ASN A 211 9.60 -5.08 -9.19
C ASN A 211 9.16 -4.73 -10.62
N SER A 212 8.03 -4.03 -10.80
CA SER A 212 7.61 -3.53 -12.10
C SER A 212 8.63 -2.54 -12.67
N SER A 213 9.18 -2.86 -13.84
CA SER A 213 10.17 -2.04 -14.55
C SER A 213 9.66 -0.63 -14.83
N ALA A 214 8.36 -0.47 -15.10
CA ALA A 214 7.74 0.81 -15.36
C ALA A 214 7.45 1.63 -14.09
N ILE A 215 7.46 1.03 -12.90
CA ILE A 215 7.43 1.79 -11.62
C ILE A 215 8.84 2.18 -11.20
N ARG A 216 9.85 1.37 -11.50
CA ARG A 216 11.26 1.67 -11.19
C ARG A 216 11.77 2.97 -11.82
N ILE A 217 11.17 3.44 -12.93
CA ILE A 217 11.53 4.74 -13.54
C ILE A 217 11.04 5.94 -12.72
N LEU A 218 10.01 5.73 -11.87
CA LEU A 218 9.42 6.76 -11.02
C LEU A 218 10.18 6.92 -9.70
N ILE A 219 11.03 5.94 -9.33
CA ILE A 219 11.85 6.01 -8.13
C ILE A 219 12.97 7.05 -8.36
N PRO A 220 13.03 8.14 -7.57
CA PRO A 220 14.07 9.15 -7.73
C PRO A 220 15.47 8.56 -7.57
N ARG A 221 16.38 8.82 -8.53
CA ARG A 221 17.77 8.39 -8.42
C ARG A 221 18.54 9.38 -7.56
N THR A 222 19.06 8.93 -6.42
CA THR A 222 19.78 9.75 -5.42
C THR A 222 21.20 10.18 -5.83
N ASN A 223 21.52 10.26 -7.12
CA ASN A 223 22.82 10.71 -7.60
C ASN A 223 22.68 11.75 -8.73
N ALA A 224 22.63 13.03 -8.36
CA ALA A 224 23.35 14.13 -9.02
C ALA A 224 23.01 15.45 -8.33
N THR A 225 24.06 16.16 -7.90
CA THR A 225 24.05 17.58 -7.60
C THR A 225 23.32 18.37 -8.70
N SER A 226 22.41 19.26 -8.27
CA SER A 226 21.75 20.32 -9.08
C SER A 226 21.12 19.88 -10.41
N ASN A 227 19.83 19.50 -10.39
CA ASN A 227 18.95 19.67 -11.54
C ASN A 227 17.50 19.90 -11.08
N PRO A 228 16.66 20.62 -11.85
CA PRO A 228 15.28 20.95 -11.49
C PRO A 228 14.41 19.68 -11.39
N PRO A 229 13.19 19.74 -10.80
CA PRO A 229 12.40 18.54 -10.53
C PRO A 229 12.22 17.69 -11.78
N ALA A 230 12.55 16.40 -11.65
CA ALA A 230 12.42 15.43 -12.72
C ALA A 230 10.98 15.45 -13.24
N SER A 231 10.80 15.78 -14.52
CA SER A 231 9.52 15.60 -15.18
C SER A 231 9.23 14.10 -15.21
N PHE A 232 8.22 13.65 -14.46
CA PHE A 232 7.79 12.25 -14.50
C PHE A 232 7.30 11.91 -15.91
N LEU A 233 8.05 11.08 -16.63
CA LEU A 233 7.55 10.49 -17.87
C LEU A 233 6.53 9.41 -17.47
N LEU A 234 5.25 9.73 -17.61
CA LEU A 234 4.16 8.83 -17.29
C LEU A 234 4.10 7.71 -18.36
N ILE A 235 4.62 6.53 -18.03
CA ILE A 235 4.46 5.33 -18.86
C ILE A 235 3.28 4.53 -18.34
N ARG A 236 2.30 4.24 -19.21
CA ARG A 236 1.18 3.36 -18.88
C ARG A 236 1.70 1.92 -18.77
N LEU A 237 1.40 1.24 -17.67
CA LEU A 237 1.63 -0.19 -17.49
C LEU A 237 0.72 -0.92 -18.48
N THR A 238 1.31 -1.65 -19.43
CA THR A 238 0.62 -2.57 -20.35
C THR A 238 0.81 -4.00 -19.91
#